data_AF-A0A820JMA5-F1
#
_entry.id   AF-A0A820JMA5-F1
#
_cell.length_a   1.000
_cell.length_b   1.000
_cell.length_c   1.000
_cell.angle_alpha   90.00
_cell.angle_beta   90.00
_cell.angle_gamma   90.00
#
_symmetry.space_group_name_H-M   'P 1'
#
loop_
_entity.id
_entity.type
_entity.pdbx_description
1 polymer ?
#
loop_
_entity_poly.entity_id
_entity_poly.type
_entity_poly.pdbx_seq_one_letter_code
_entity_poly.pdbx_strand_id
1 'polypeptide(L)' 'MSLLYLSQQITIYGGLILVTIGIFGNSMNILVFSTIRSYRTTPCSFYFLISSIFNIAYVTINLISRIVSTGYGIDLTHT' A
#
# COMPACT_ATOMS: atom_id res chain seq x y z
N MET A 1 12.06 -17.77 22.36
CA MET A 1 11.20 -17.06 21.38
C MET A 1 10.70 -18.06 20.36
N SER A 2 9.41 -18.07 20.06
CA SER A 2 8.84 -18.95 19.03
C SER A 2 8.95 -18.32 17.63
N LEU A 3 9.06 -19.15 16.59
CA LEU A 3 9.04 -18.70 15.19
C LEU A 3 7.78 -17.88 14.86
N LEU A 4 6.64 -18.24 15.48
CA LEU A 4 5.37 -17.54 15.32
C LEU A 4 5.41 -16.10 15.86
N TYR A 5 6.10 -15.87 16.97
CA TYR A 5 6.26 -14.52 17.50
C TYR A 5 7.12 -13.65 16.57
N LEU A 6 8.19 -14.22 16.02
CA LEU A 6 9.06 -13.52 15.07
C LEU A 6 8.32 -13.15 13.77
N SER A 7 7.52 -14.08 13.22
CA SER A 7 6.73 -13.82 12.01
C SER A 7 5.66 -12.75 12.25
N GLN A 8 5.03 -12.74 13.42
CA GLN A 8 4.07 -11.71 13.81
C GLN A 8 4.71 -10.32 13.85
N GLN A 9 5.87 -10.19 14.52
CA GLN A 9 6.57 -8.90 14.62
C GLN A 9 7.04 -8.40 13.25
N ILE A 10 7.56 -9.27 12.39
CA ILE A 10 7.95 -8.92 11.02
C ILE A 10 6.73 -8.45 10.23
N THR A 11 5.58 -9.11 10.38
CA THR A 11 4.35 -8.73 9.67
C THR A 11 3.83 -7.36 10.10
N ILE A 12 3.88 -7.06 11.41
CA ILE A 12 3.44 -5.76 11.94
C ILE A 12 4.40 -4.64 11.51
N TYR A 13 5.69 -4.74 11.87
CA TYR A 13 6.65 -3.67 11.60
C TYR A 13 6.98 -3.55 10.11
N GLY A 14 7.22 -4.67 9.43
CA GLY A 14 7.44 -4.67 7.99
C GLY A 14 6.22 -4.20 7.22
N GLY A 15 5.02 -4.62 7.63
CA GLY A 15 3.77 -4.15 7.06
C GLY A 15 3.59 -2.64 7.22
N LEU A 16 3.80 -2.08 8.41
CA LEU A 16 3.69 -0.64 8.66
C LEU A 16 4.68 0.18 7.81
N ILE A 17 5.92 -0.27 7.70
CA ILE A 17 6.93 0.38 6.85
C ILE A 17 6.50 0.34 5.37
N LEU A 18 6.01 -0.80 4.89
CA LEU A 18 5.54 -0.93 3.50
C LEU A 18 4.30 -0.08 3.22
N VAL A 19 3.36 0.02 4.16
CA VAL A 19 2.17 0.89 4.02
C VAL A 19 2.59 2.35 3.92
N THR A 20 3.46 2.82 4.82
CA THR A 20 3.90 4.22 4.82
C THR A 20 4.65 4.61 3.55
N ILE A 21 5.63 3.79 3.12
CA ILE A 21 6.38 4.01 1.88
C ILE A 21 5.47 3.87 0.66
N GLY A 22 4.58 2.87 0.65
CA GLY A 22 3.66 2.62 -0.46
C GLY A 22 2.67 3.76 -0.68
N ILE A 23 2.09 4.30 0.39
CA ILE A 23 1.20 5.46 0.31
C ILE A 23 2.00 6.68 -0.17
N PHE A 24 3.12 6.99 0.48
CA PHE A 24 3.92 8.17 0.15
C PHE A 24 4.41 8.17 -1.31
N GLY A 25 4.96 7.04 -1.77
CA GLY A 25 5.48 6.89 -3.13
C GLY A 25 4.38 7.03 -4.19
N ASN A 26 3.24 6.37 -4.01
CA ASN A 26 2.13 6.49 -4.95
C ASN A 26 1.46 7.87 -4.90
N SER A 27 1.38 8.52 -3.74
CA SER A 27 0.93 9.92 -3.64
C SER A 27 1.84 10.86 -4.42
N MET A 28 3.16 10.69 -4.32
CA MET A 28 4.11 11.48 -5.12
C MET A 28 3.94 11.22 -6.62
N ASN A 29 3.73 9.98 -7.06
CA ASN A 29 3.42 9.68 -8.45
C ASN A 29 2.18 10.43 -8.94
N ILE A 30 1.09 10.40 -8.16
CA ILE A 30 -0.15 11.12 -8.48
C ILE A 30 0.11 12.63 -8.57
N LEU A 31 0.86 13.21 -7.64
CA LEU A 31 1.22 14.64 -7.67
C LEU A 31 2.04 15.00 -8.91
N VAL A 32 3.03 14.19 -9.28
CA VAL A 32 3.88 14.40 -10.45
C VAL A 32 3.07 14.34 -11.74
N PHE A 33 2.24 13.30 -11.91
CA PHE A 33 1.42 13.13 -13.11
C PHE A 33 0.30 14.17 -13.23
N SER A 34 -0.20 14.68 -12.10
CA SER A 34 -1.24 15.72 -12.09
C SER A 34 -0.66 17.12 -12.33
N THR A 35 0.52 17.42 -11.77
CA THR A 35 1.10 18.77 -11.80
C THR A 35 1.77 19.05 -13.16
N ILE A 36 2.61 18.14 -13.65
CA ILE A 36 3.45 18.40 -14.82
C ILE A 36 2.64 18.26 -16.10
N ARG A 37 2.49 19.37 -16.84
CA ARG A 37 1.67 19.41 -18.07
C ARG A 37 2.19 18.49 -19.17
N SER A 38 3.51 18.27 -19.23
CA SER A 38 4.13 17.36 -20.22
C SER A 38 3.72 15.89 -20.03
N TYR A 39 3.38 15.47 -18.81
CA TYR A 39 2.93 14.10 -18.55
C TYR A 39 1.42 13.92 -18.75
N ARG A 40 0.66 15.00 -18.96
CA ARG A 40 -0.80 14.92 -19.21
C ARG A 40 -1.16 14.65 -20.67
N THR A 41 -0.18 14.70 -21.57
CA THR A 41 -0.39 14.50 -23.02
C THR A 41 -0.13 13.06 -23.47
N THR A 42 0.47 12.24 -22.61
CA THR A 42 0.87 10.87 -22.91
C THR A 42 -0.13 9.86 -22.33
N PRO A 43 -0.71 8.96 -23.13
CA PRO A 43 -1.68 7.96 -22.63
C PRO A 43 -1.07 7.00 -21.60
N CYS A 44 0.23 6.74 -21.71
CA CYS A 44 0.97 5.93 -20.74
C CYS A 44 0.96 6.53 -19.32
N SER A 45 1.06 7.86 -19.20
CA SER A 45 1.03 8.54 -17.90
C SER A 45 -0.35 8.46 -17.24
N PHE A 46 -1.43 8.44 -18.03
CA PHE A 46 -2.77 8.19 -17.51
C PHE A 46 -2.91 6.79 -16.93
N TYR A 47 -2.34 5.76 -17.61
CA TYR A 47 -2.28 4.41 -17.07
C TYR A 47 -1.51 4.35 -15.74
N PHE A 48 -0.34 4.99 -15.65
CA PHE A 48 0.43 5.05 -14.41
C PHE A 48 -0.28 5.81 -13.29
N LEU A 49 -1.04 6.85 -13.61
CA LEU A 49 -1.85 7.58 -12.63
C LEU A 49 -2.95 6.68 -12.07
N ILE A 50 -3.71 6.01 -12.93
CA ILE A 50 -4.73 5.03 -12.49
C ILE A 50 -4.09 3.92 -11.66
N SER A 51 -2.98 3.34 -12.17
CA SER A 51 -2.24 2.31 -11.46
C SER A 51 -1.82 2.78 -10.07
N SER A 52 -1.31 4.01 -9.93
CA SER A 52 -0.93 4.57 -8.63
C SER A 52 -2.12 4.70 -7.66
N ILE A 53 -3.29 5.11 -8.15
CA ILE A 53 -4.52 5.18 -7.34
C ILE A 53 -4.94 3.79 -6.87
N PHE A 54 -4.99 2.81 -7.78
CA PHE A 54 -5.34 1.42 -7.44
C PHE A 54 -4.30 0.80 -6.50
N ASN A 55 -3.03 1.14 -6.65
CA ASN A 55 -1.96 0.61 -5.80
C ASN A 55 -2.09 1.14 -4.36
N ILE A 56 -2.49 2.41 -4.17
CA ILE A 56 -2.82 2.94 -2.84
C ILE A 56 -3.98 2.16 -2.23
N ALA A 57 -5.08 1.97 -2.98
CA ALA A 57 -6.23 1.21 -2.49
C ALA A 57 -5.86 -0.24 -2.14
N TYR A 58 -5.09 -0.90 -3.02
CA TYR A 58 -4.63 -2.27 -2.85
C TYR A 58 -3.76 -2.43 -1.60
N VAL A 59 -2.74 -1.58 -1.43
CA VAL A 59 -1.86 -1.60 -0.26
C VAL A 59 -2.64 -1.31 1.00
N THR A 60 -3.52 -0.30 0.98
CA THR A 60 -4.34 0.06 2.14
C THR A 60 -5.24 -1.10 2.56
N ILE A 61 -5.95 -1.75 1.63
CA ILE A 61 -6.85 -2.85 1.99
C ILE A 61 -6.08 -4.12 2.36
N ASN A 62 -5.15 -4.58 1.52
CA ASN A 62 -4.52 -5.89 1.71
C ASN A 62 -3.51 -5.88 2.86
N LEU A 63 -2.62 -4.89 2.93
CA LEU A 63 -1.61 -4.88 3.99
C LEU A 63 -2.23 -4.60 5.35
N ILE A 64 -3.21 -3.69 5.45
CA ILE A 64 -3.89 -3.43 6.73
C ILE A 64 -4.65 -4.67 7.19
N SER A 65 -5.42 -5.32 6.31
CA SER A 65 -6.10 -6.57 6.67
C SER A 65 -5.12 -7.65 7.13
N ARG A 66 -3.95 -7.76 6.49
CA ARG A 66 -2.92 -8.72 6.91
C ARG A 66 -2.29 -8.36 8.26
N ILE A 67 -2.01 -7.08 8.52
CA ILE A 67 -1.48 -6.62 9.81
C ILE A 67 -2.50 -6.90 10.93
N VAL A 68 -3.78 -6.65 10.69
CA VAL A 68 -4.85 -6.85 11.68
C VAL A 68 -5.09 -8.34 11.93
N SER A 69 -5.17 -9.15 10.87
CA SER A 69 -5.35 -10.61 10.98
C SER A 69 -4.15 -11.30 11.63
N THR A 70 -2.94 -11.10 11.10
CA THR A 70 -1.74 -11.81 11.60
C THR A 70 -1.20 -11.18 12.88
N GLY A 71 -1.32 -9.86 13.03
CA GLY A 71 -0.77 -9.13 14.17
C GLY A 71 -1.67 -9.15 15.41
N TYR A 72 -2.99 -9.14 15.22
CA TYR A 72 -3.96 -9.02 16.31
C TYR A 72 -4.98 -10.17 16.36
N GLY A 73 -4.95 -11.10 15.40
CA GLY A 73 -5.86 -12.24 15.35
C GLY A 73 -7.27 -11.88 14.91
N ILE A 74 -7.48 -10.67 14.37
CA ILE A 74 -8.81 -10.17 13.97
C ILE A 74 -8.92 -10.32 12.45
N ASP A 75 -9.80 -11.19 11.97
CA ASP A 75 -10.08 -11.29 10.54
C ASP A 75 -11.17 -10.30 10.13
N LEU A 76 -10.78 -9.23 9.45
CA LEU A 76 -11.70 -8.20 8.93
C LEU A 76 -12.57 -8.70 7.76
N THR A 77 -12.24 -9.86 7.19
CA THR A 77 -12.96 -10.48 6.07
C THR A 77 -14.06 -11.43 6.55
N HIS A 78 -13.97 -11.87 7.80
CA HIS A 78 -14.93 -12.77 8.43
C HIS A 78 -15.93 -11.93 9.26
N THR A 79 -17.01 -11.49 8.61
CA THR A 79 -18.20 -10.93 9.30
C THR A 79 -19.09 -12.03 9.83
#